data_AF-A0A7W0MYF6-F1
#
_entry.id   AF-A0A7W0MYF6-F1
#
_cell.length_a   1.000
_cell.length_b   1.000
_cell.length_c   1.000
_cell.angle_alpha   90.00
_cell.angle_beta   90.00
_cell.angle_gamma   90.00
#
_symmetry.space_group_name_H-M   'P 1'
#
loop_
_entity.id
_entity.type
_entity.pdbx_description
1 polymer ?
#
loop_
_entity_poly.entity_id
_entity_poly.type
_entity_poly.pdbx_seq_one_letter_code
_entity_poly.pdbx_strand_id
1 'polypeptide(L)'
;VVLWFEHDLYDQLQLLQALDALRAHGGELELVQSDSFLANLGPEELARLFAERRPVTDEQLALAARAWSAFRSPDPTALETVLAGDCSALPFLATALRRHLEQYPSVRSGLARTERLILETVAAGATSRVAVFAAASAREEASFMGDTILWSYLDGLSPLVGNGVGALRLTNEGRAVLEGRTDWIALSGGVDRWLGGVRLQGDDAAWRWHEDAGRLVARNESAPVA
;
A
#
# COMPACT_ATOMS: atom_id res chain seq x y z
N VAL A 1 29.22 1.49 -2.13
CA VAL A 1 28.15 0.47 -1.86
C VAL A 1 27.15 0.57 -3.00
N VAL A 2 26.69 -0.56 -3.55
CA VAL A 2 25.68 -0.55 -4.60
C VAL A 2 24.36 -1.04 -4.03
N LEU A 3 23.34 -0.19 -4.08
CA LEU A 3 21.98 -0.46 -3.65
C LEU A 3 21.15 -0.94 -4.84
N TRP A 4 20.35 -1.99 -4.62
CA TRP A 4 19.46 -2.57 -5.62
C TRP A 4 18.05 -2.52 -5.09
N PHE A 5 17.14 -1.86 -5.82
CA PHE A 5 15.75 -1.72 -5.41
C PHE A 5 14.79 -1.79 -6.60
N GLU A 6 13.62 -2.36 -6.36
CA GLU A 6 12.51 -2.52 -7.29
C GLU A 6 11.48 -1.39 -7.14
N HIS A 7 10.51 -1.35 -8.04
CA HIS A 7 9.52 -0.27 -8.16
C HIS A 7 8.34 -0.40 -7.19
N ASP A 8 8.16 -1.55 -6.52
CA ASP A 8 7.02 -1.78 -5.63
C ASP A 8 7.14 -1.04 -4.28
N LEU A 9 6.03 -0.99 -3.55
CA LEU A 9 5.94 -0.24 -2.30
C LEU A 9 6.95 -0.73 -1.24
N TYR A 10 7.21 -2.03 -1.14
CA TYR A 10 8.12 -2.54 -0.11
C TYR A 10 9.54 -2.08 -0.37
N ASP A 11 10.03 -2.29 -1.60
CA ASP A 11 11.36 -1.86 -2.01
C ASP A 11 11.54 -0.35 -1.94
N GLN A 12 10.53 0.42 -2.34
CA GLN A 12 10.59 1.88 -2.20
C GLN A 12 10.70 2.31 -0.74
N LEU A 13 9.96 1.70 0.21
CA LEU A 13 10.09 2.02 1.63
C LEU A 13 11.47 1.63 2.19
N GLN A 14 12.02 0.49 1.77
CA GLN A 14 13.37 0.08 2.17
C GLN A 14 14.46 1.00 1.60
N LEU A 15 14.30 1.45 0.34
CA LEU A 15 15.18 2.44 -0.27
C LEU A 15 15.19 3.74 0.53
N LEU A 16 14.00 4.24 0.92
CA LEU A 16 13.88 5.43 1.78
C LEU A 16 14.65 5.27 3.09
N GLN A 17 14.45 4.14 3.78
CA GLN A 17 15.13 3.83 5.03
C GLN A 17 16.64 3.74 4.86
N ALA A 18 17.11 3.05 3.82
CA ALA A 18 18.54 2.86 3.54
C ALA A 18 19.22 4.20 3.22
N LEU A 19 18.62 5.02 2.34
CA LEU A 19 19.18 6.32 2.00
C LEU A 19 19.18 7.30 3.17
N ASP A 20 18.12 7.34 3.99
CA ASP A 20 18.10 8.19 5.20
C ASP A 20 19.17 7.76 6.23
N ALA A 21 19.40 6.46 6.38
CA ALA A 21 20.42 5.95 7.30
C ALA A 21 21.84 6.21 6.78
N LEU A 22 22.09 5.94 5.49
CA LEU A 22 23.43 5.99 4.91
C LEU A 22 23.93 7.41 4.64
N ARG A 23 23.04 8.43 4.60
CA ARG A 23 23.47 9.83 4.42
C ARG A 23 24.48 10.29 5.48
N ALA A 24 24.42 9.74 6.68
CA ALA A 24 25.30 10.09 7.79
C ALA A 24 26.71 9.47 7.68
N HIS A 25 26.91 8.50 6.79
CA HIS A 25 28.15 7.74 6.68
C HIS A 25 29.15 8.29 5.64
N GLY A 26 28.74 9.22 4.76
CA GLY A 26 29.64 9.96 3.88
C GLY A 26 30.43 9.13 2.86
N GLY A 27 29.94 7.95 2.48
CA GLY A 27 30.56 7.06 1.49
C GLY A 27 29.92 7.11 0.11
N GLU A 28 30.63 6.60 -0.91
CA GLU A 28 30.10 6.49 -2.28
C GLU A 28 28.97 5.46 -2.33
N LEU A 29 27.78 5.94 -2.67
CA LEU A 29 26.57 5.16 -2.89
C LEU A 29 26.25 5.16 -4.37
N GLU A 30 26.01 3.99 -4.92
CA GLU A 30 25.47 3.81 -6.27
C GLU A 30 24.12 3.10 -6.16
N LEU A 31 23.23 3.39 -7.10
CA LEU A 31 21.87 2.88 -7.11
C LEU A 31 21.56 2.23 -8.46
N VAL A 32 20.99 1.03 -8.38
CA VAL A 32 20.28 0.35 -9.45
C VAL A 32 18.80 0.36 -9.08
N GLN A 33 17.97 0.94 -9.94
CA GLN A 33 16.52 0.82 -9.82
C GLN A 33 15.95 0.10 -11.04
N SER A 34 15.03 -0.82 -10.79
CA SER A 34 14.37 -1.61 -11.83
C SER A 34 12.87 -1.39 -11.82
N ASP A 35 12.28 -1.15 -13.00
CA ASP A 35 10.83 -1.15 -13.23
C ASP A 35 10.25 -2.57 -13.38
N SER A 36 11.12 -3.58 -13.27
CA SER A 36 10.79 -5.01 -13.36
C SER A 36 11.30 -5.73 -12.12
N PHE A 37 10.68 -6.86 -11.76
CA PHE A 37 11.19 -7.69 -10.67
C PHE A 37 12.51 -8.36 -11.08
N LEU A 38 13.58 -8.09 -10.34
CA LEU A 38 14.94 -8.62 -10.48
C LEU A 38 14.94 -10.15 -10.50
N ALA A 39 14.05 -10.80 -9.74
CA ALA A 39 13.90 -12.25 -9.74
C ALA A 39 13.47 -12.83 -11.10
N ASN A 40 12.89 -12.01 -11.98
CA ASN A 40 12.46 -12.40 -13.32
C ASN A 40 13.52 -12.12 -14.39
N LEU A 41 14.64 -11.48 -14.04
CA LEU A 41 15.67 -11.06 -14.99
C LEU A 41 16.73 -12.15 -15.18
N GLY A 42 17.18 -12.31 -16.42
CA GLY A 42 18.30 -13.18 -16.75
C GLY A 42 19.66 -12.59 -16.34
N PRO A 43 20.73 -13.41 -16.31
CA PRO A 43 22.06 -12.95 -15.93
C PRO A 43 22.60 -11.77 -16.78
N GLU A 44 22.30 -11.75 -18.08
CA GLU A 44 22.74 -10.68 -18.98
C GLU A 44 22.04 -9.34 -18.68
N GLU A 45 20.76 -9.38 -18.31
CA GLU A 45 19.99 -8.19 -17.94
C GLU A 45 20.46 -7.63 -16.61
N LEU A 46 20.70 -8.50 -15.61
CA LEU A 46 21.28 -8.10 -14.33
C LEU A 46 22.68 -7.48 -14.51
N ALA A 47 23.52 -8.06 -15.36
CA ALA A 47 24.83 -7.49 -15.66
C ALA A 47 24.73 -6.10 -16.31
N ARG A 48 23.75 -5.91 -17.20
CA ARG A 48 23.46 -4.60 -17.81
C ARG A 48 23.01 -3.58 -16.77
N LEU A 49 22.05 -3.92 -15.93
CA LEU A 49 21.57 -3.04 -14.85
C LEU A 49 22.71 -2.63 -13.91
N PHE A 50 23.59 -3.57 -13.56
CA PHE A 50 24.76 -3.26 -12.74
C PHE A 50 25.76 -2.32 -13.43
N ALA A 51 25.95 -2.47 -14.74
CA ALA A 51 26.80 -1.57 -15.52
C ALA A 51 26.20 -0.16 -15.65
N GLU A 52 24.87 -0.04 -15.64
CA GLU A 52 24.11 1.21 -15.75
C GLU A 52 23.82 1.89 -14.40
N ARG A 53 24.29 1.32 -13.29
CA ARG A 53 24.16 1.91 -11.94
C ARG A 53 24.67 3.35 -11.92
N ARG A 54 24.03 4.19 -11.11
CA ARG A 54 24.34 5.62 -11.04
C ARG A 54 24.72 6.02 -9.63
N PRO A 55 25.65 6.98 -9.44
CA PRO A 55 25.85 7.59 -8.13
C PRO A 55 24.53 8.13 -7.57
N VAL A 56 24.29 7.90 -6.30
CA VAL A 56 23.14 8.48 -5.58
C VAL A 56 23.37 9.99 -5.47
N THR A 57 22.37 10.77 -5.82
CA THR A 57 22.47 12.24 -5.79
C THR A 57 22.02 12.84 -4.46
N ASP A 58 22.43 14.08 -4.19
CA ASP A 58 21.99 14.82 -3.01
C ASP A 58 20.46 15.03 -3.01
N GLU A 59 19.85 15.20 -4.18
CA GLU A 59 18.39 15.30 -4.32
C GLU A 59 17.69 14.00 -3.91
N GLN A 60 18.24 12.84 -4.29
CA GLN A 60 17.72 11.54 -3.88
C GLN A 60 17.82 11.35 -2.37
N LEU A 61 18.96 11.69 -1.77
CA LEU A 61 19.15 11.62 -0.31
C LEU A 61 18.18 12.55 0.43
N ALA A 62 18.03 13.78 -0.06
CA ALA A 62 17.13 14.76 0.55
C ALA A 62 15.66 14.35 0.43
N LEU A 63 15.22 13.86 -0.74
CA LEU A 63 13.87 13.34 -0.94
C LEU A 63 13.62 12.12 -0.06
N ALA A 64 14.58 11.19 -0.01
CA ALA A 64 14.47 9.98 0.80
C ALA A 64 14.30 10.30 2.29
N ALA A 65 15.12 11.20 2.83
CA ALA A 65 15.03 11.63 4.22
C ALA A 65 13.67 12.27 4.56
N ARG A 66 13.16 13.15 3.69
CA ARG A 66 11.83 13.77 3.87
C ARG A 66 10.72 12.72 3.84
N ALA A 67 10.72 11.85 2.84
CA ALA A 67 9.70 10.82 2.68
C ALA A 67 9.74 9.77 3.80
N TRP A 68 10.92 9.35 4.24
CA TRP A 68 11.07 8.43 5.37
C TRP A 68 10.61 9.05 6.69
N SER A 69 10.90 10.34 6.91
CA SER A 69 10.39 11.07 8.07
C SER A 69 8.86 11.16 8.03
N ALA A 70 8.28 11.46 6.86
CA ALA A 70 6.83 11.55 6.67
C ALA A 70 6.14 10.19 6.88
N PHE A 71 6.70 9.10 6.35
CA PHE A 71 6.15 7.74 6.53
C PHE A 71 6.10 7.32 8.01
N ARG A 72 7.08 7.74 8.81
CA ARG A 72 7.12 7.47 10.26
C ARG A 72 6.37 8.49 11.11
N SER A 73 5.79 9.52 10.51
CA SER A 73 5.01 10.53 11.21
C SER A 73 3.72 9.94 11.78
N PRO A 74 3.29 10.36 12.99
CA PRO A 74 1.94 10.05 13.49
C PRO A 74 0.84 10.84 12.76
N ASP A 75 1.21 11.86 11.98
CA ASP A 75 0.33 12.60 11.08
C ASP A 75 0.50 12.09 9.64
N PRO A 76 -0.52 11.43 9.06
CA PRO A 76 -0.42 10.85 7.72
C PRO A 76 -0.45 11.90 6.60
N THR A 77 -0.91 13.13 6.86
CA THR A 77 -0.91 14.21 5.85
C THR A 77 0.51 14.66 5.48
N ALA A 78 1.51 14.27 6.29
CA ALA A 78 2.92 14.44 5.96
C ALA A 78 3.29 13.72 4.63
N LEU A 79 2.70 12.56 4.34
CA LEU A 79 2.92 11.85 3.08
C LEU A 79 2.27 12.58 1.89
N GLU A 80 1.09 13.18 2.09
CA GLU A 80 0.45 14.01 1.07
C GLU A 80 1.28 15.26 0.75
N THR A 81 1.92 15.84 1.76
CA THR A 81 2.86 16.95 1.58
C THR A 81 4.06 16.54 0.73
N VAL A 82 4.60 15.34 0.93
CA VAL A 82 5.66 14.79 0.07
C VAL A 82 5.16 14.61 -1.37
N LEU A 83 3.97 14.03 -1.54
CA LEU A 83 3.35 13.79 -2.84
C LEU A 83 2.96 15.05 -3.62
N ALA A 84 2.71 16.16 -2.92
CA ALA A 84 2.47 17.47 -3.52
C ALA A 84 3.76 18.15 -4.02
N GLY A 85 4.92 17.70 -3.55
CA GLY A 85 6.23 18.14 -3.99
C GLY A 85 6.75 17.40 -5.22
N ASP A 86 8.00 17.69 -5.60
CA ASP A 86 8.68 16.97 -6.68
C ASP A 86 9.27 15.64 -6.17
N CYS A 87 8.80 14.54 -6.75
CA CYS A 87 9.29 13.19 -6.50
C CYS A 87 10.18 12.64 -7.63
N SER A 88 10.51 13.43 -8.65
CA SER A 88 11.18 12.97 -9.87
C SER A 88 12.56 12.33 -9.65
N ALA A 89 13.26 12.69 -8.55
CA ALA A 89 14.52 12.08 -8.17
C ALA A 89 14.40 10.60 -7.78
N LEU A 90 13.23 10.16 -7.30
CA LEU A 90 12.91 8.77 -6.97
C LEU A 90 11.62 8.38 -7.74
N PRO A 91 11.73 7.93 -9.00
CA PRO A 91 10.62 7.90 -9.94
C PRO A 91 9.45 7.00 -9.54
N PHE A 92 9.69 5.96 -8.75
CA PHE A 92 8.67 5.02 -8.29
C PHE A 92 8.02 5.43 -6.95
N LEU A 93 8.58 6.43 -6.26
CA LEU A 93 8.17 6.83 -4.92
C LEU A 93 6.71 7.28 -4.87
N ALA A 94 6.29 8.12 -5.82
CA ALA A 94 4.95 8.70 -5.80
C ALA A 94 3.85 7.62 -5.95
N THR A 95 4.07 6.63 -6.82
CA THR A 95 3.14 5.51 -7.01
C THR A 95 3.09 4.62 -5.76
N ALA A 96 4.25 4.28 -5.19
CA ALA A 96 4.34 3.53 -3.94
C ALA A 96 3.58 4.22 -2.79
N LEU A 97 3.87 5.50 -2.53
CA LEU A 97 3.21 6.23 -1.44
C LEU A 97 1.70 6.37 -1.63
N ARG A 98 1.21 6.56 -2.87
CA ARG A 98 -0.24 6.55 -3.14
C ARG A 98 -0.87 5.20 -2.81
N ARG A 99 -0.25 4.10 -3.24
CA ARG A 99 -0.72 2.74 -2.90
C ARG A 99 -0.77 2.50 -1.39
N HIS A 100 0.19 3.07 -0.64
CA HIS A 100 0.17 3.04 0.83
C HIS A 100 -1.02 3.83 1.41
N LEU A 101 -1.26 5.05 0.92
CA LEU A 101 -2.36 5.90 1.40
C LEU A 101 -3.75 5.28 1.12
N GLU A 102 -3.91 4.55 0.03
CA GLU A 102 -5.13 3.80 -0.27
C GLU A 102 -5.41 2.63 0.69
N GLN A 103 -4.42 2.26 1.52
CA GLN A 103 -4.61 1.26 2.58
C GLN A 103 -5.32 1.84 3.82
N TYR A 104 -5.54 3.16 3.89
CA TYR A 104 -6.43 3.75 4.89
C TYR A 104 -7.89 3.35 4.62
N PRO A 105 -8.73 3.20 5.66
CA PRO A 105 -10.15 2.87 5.49
C PRO A 105 -10.85 3.87 4.56
N SER A 106 -11.61 3.38 3.59
CA SER A 106 -12.41 4.21 2.69
C SER A 106 -13.45 5.03 3.45
N VAL A 107 -13.71 6.25 2.97
CA VAL A 107 -14.87 7.05 3.45
C VAL A 107 -16.22 6.44 3.07
N ARG A 108 -16.26 5.59 2.04
CA ARG A 108 -17.51 5.01 1.53
C ARG A 108 -17.92 3.73 2.24
N SER A 109 -16.96 2.86 2.52
CA SER A 109 -17.24 1.51 3.04
C SER A 109 -16.38 1.10 4.22
N GLY A 110 -15.44 1.93 4.67
CA GLY A 110 -14.48 1.56 5.72
C GLY A 110 -13.46 0.48 5.31
N LEU A 111 -13.56 -0.06 4.08
CA LEU A 111 -12.59 -1.01 3.57
C LEU A 111 -11.29 -0.30 3.19
N ALA A 112 -10.16 -0.91 3.50
CA ALA A 112 -8.89 -0.59 2.86
C ALA A 112 -8.88 -1.06 1.40
N ARG A 113 -7.99 -0.51 0.55
CA ARG A 113 -7.82 -0.96 -0.83
C ARG A 113 -7.68 -2.48 -0.98
N THR A 114 -6.82 -3.10 -0.16
CA THR A 114 -6.62 -4.57 -0.21
C THR A 114 -7.89 -5.34 0.12
N GLU A 115 -8.61 -4.93 1.16
CA GLU A 115 -9.84 -5.61 1.60
C GLU A 115 -10.92 -5.49 0.52
N ARG A 116 -11.08 -4.31 -0.06
CA ARG A 116 -11.97 -4.06 -1.19
C ARG A 116 -11.61 -4.93 -2.40
N LEU A 117 -10.33 -4.97 -2.77
CA LEU A 117 -9.86 -5.77 -3.89
C LEU A 117 -10.21 -7.25 -3.70
N ILE A 118 -10.02 -7.78 -2.49
CA ILE A 118 -10.44 -9.14 -2.13
C ILE A 118 -11.95 -9.32 -2.35
N LEU A 119 -12.80 -8.44 -1.80
CA LEU A 119 -14.25 -8.58 -1.97
C LEU A 119 -14.68 -8.50 -3.44
N GLU A 120 -14.09 -7.60 -4.22
CA GLU A 120 -14.38 -7.47 -5.66
C GLU A 120 -13.98 -8.72 -6.45
N THR A 121 -12.86 -9.35 -6.14
CA THR A 121 -12.45 -10.60 -6.82
C THR A 121 -13.38 -11.76 -6.46
N VAL A 122 -13.84 -11.85 -5.21
CA VAL A 122 -14.85 -12.85 -4.81
C VAL A 122 -16.19 -12.55 -5.50
N ALA A 123 -16.60 -11.29 -5.58
CA ALA A 123 -17.80 -10.87 -6.32
C ALA A 123 -17.71 -11.23 -7.82
N ALA A 124 -16.53 -11.11 -8.41
CA ALA A 124 -16.25 -11.46 -9.80
C ALA A 124 -16.15 -12.98 -10.04
N GLY A 125 -16.25 -13.81 -9.00
CA GLY A 125 -16.35 -15.27 -9.10
C GLY A 125 -15.14 -16.05 -8.63
N ALA A 126 -14.14 -15.44 -8.00
CA ALA A 126 -13.06 -16.18 -7.36
C ALA A 126 -13.61 -17.01 -6.18
N THR A 127 -13.45 -18.34 -6.26
CA THR A 127 -14.12 -19.28 -5.35
C THR A 127 -13.20 -19.92 -4.31
N SER A 128 -11.89 -19.67 -4.38
CA SER A 128 -10.88 -20.24 -3.49
C SER A 128 -9.84 -19.20 -3.11
N ARG A 129 -9.12 -19.42 -1.99
CA ARG A 129 -8.04 -18.52 -1.55
C ARG A 129 -6.98 -18.27 -2.63
N VAL A 130 -6.62 -19.32 -3.37
CA VAL A 130 -5.64 -19.24 -4.47
C VAL A 130 -6.19 -18.44 -5.65
N ALA A 131 -7.47 -18.65 -6.00
CA ALA A 131 -8.11 -17.88 -7.07
C ALA A 131 -8.23 -16.38 -6.69
N VAL A 132 -8.55 -16.08 -5.44
CA VAL A 132 -8.56 -14.71 -4.91
C VAL A 132 -7.16 -14.11 -4.97
N PHE A 133 -6.13 -14.83 -4.53
CA PHE A 133 -4.75 -14.36 -4.60
C PHE A 133 -4.35 -14.04 -6.05
N ALA A 134 -4.55 -14.97 -6.98
CA ALA A 134 -4.20 -14.75 -8.39
C ALA A 134 -4.96 -13.56 -8.99
N ALA A 135 -6.27 -13.46 -8.75
CA ALA A 135 -7.11 -12.40 -9.30
C ALA A 135 -6.82 -11.02 -8.66
N ALA A 136 -6.51 -10.97 -7.36
CA ALA A 136 -6.15 -9.74 -6.67
C ALA A 136 -4.76 -9.27 -7.12
N SER A 137 -3.77 -10.17 -7.12
CA SER A 137 -2.40 -9.84 -7.57
C SER A 137 -2.35 -9.35 -9.01
N ALA A 138 -3.20 -9.89 -9.91
CA ALA A 138 -3.29 -9.43 -11.29
C ALA A 138 -3.88 -8.01 -11.46
N ARG A 139 -4.46 -7.43 -10.40
CA ARG A 139 -5.07 -6.09 -10.40
C ARG A 139 -4.23 -5.05 -9.65
N GLU A 140 -3.16 -5.45 -8.98
CA GLU A 140 -2.21 -4.51 -8.39
C GLU A 140 -1.29 -3.93 -9.47
N GLU A 141 -0.89 -2.65 -9.36
CA GLU A 141 0.04 -2.04 -10.30
C GLU A 141 1.45 -2.65 -10.19
N ALA A 142 1.81 -3.13 -9.00
CA ALA A 142 3.02 -3.87 -8.71
C ALA A 142 2.72 -4.94 -7.65
N SER A 143 3.50 -6.03 -7.63
CA SER A 143 3.40 -7.05 -6.57
C SER A 143 3.43 -6.39 -5.19
N PHE A 144 2.38 -6.60 -4.40
CA PHE A 144 2.22 -5.91 -3.11
C PHE A 144 2.39 -6.84 -1.90
N MET A 145 1.90 -8.08 -1.97
CA MET A 145 1.99 -9.01 -0.85
C MET A 145 2.03 -10.48 -1.28
N GLY A 146 2.57 -11.32 -0.41
CA GLY A 146 2.50 -12.78 -0.56
C GLY A 146 1.15 -13.36 -0.12
N ASP A 147 0.94 -14.63 -0.47
CA ASP A 147 -0.29 -15.39 -0.18
C ASP A 147 -0.68 -15.41 1.31
N THR A 148 0.30 -15.57 2.19
CA THR A 148 0.11 -15.65 3.64
C THR A 148 -0.51 -14.38 4.20
N ILE A 149 -0.06 -13.21 3.72
CA ILE A 149 -0.62 -11.92 4.15
C ILE A 149 -2.04 -11.76 3.60
N LEU A 150 -2.27 -12.12 2.34
CA LEU A 150 -3.61 -12.08 1.75
C LEU A 150 -4.59 -13.02 2.48
N TRP A 151 -4.14 -14.21 2.91
CA TRP A 151 -4.96 -15.11 3.71
C TRP A 151 -5.32 -14.51 5.06
N SER A 152 -4.40 -13.80 5.72
CA SER A 152 -4.71 -13.05 6.95
C SER A 152 -5.78 -11.99 6.73
N TYR A 153 -5.76 -11.29 5.59
CA TYR A 153 -6.86 -10.38 5.23
C TYR A 153 -8.18 -11.13 5.02
N LEU A 154 -8.17 -12.24 4.29
CA LEU A 154 -9.37 -13.07 4.08
C LEU A 154 -9.97 -13.57 5.40
N ASP A 155 -9.13 -13.99 6.35
CA ASP A 155 -9.58 -14.46 7.66
C ASP A 155 -10.26 -13.34 8.46
N GLY A 156 -9.69 -12.13 8.43
CA GLY A 156 -10.29 -10.93 9.02
C GLY A 156 -11.60 -10.51 8.34
N LEU A 157 -11.79 -10.87 7.07
CA LEU A 157 -13.00 -10.60 6.28
C LEU A 157 -14.05 -11.71 6.37
N SER A 158 -13.90 -12.69 7.27
CA SER A 158 -14.84 -13.83 7.40
C SER A 158 -16.32 -13.45 7.62
N PRO A 159 -16.71 -12.30 8.23
CA PRO A 159 -18.11 -11.85 8.23
C PRO A 159 -18.63 -11.43 6.84
N LEU A 160 -17.74 -10.99 5.96
CA LEU A 160 -18.04 -10.50 4.61
C LEU A 160 -17.89 -11.59 3.54
N VAL A 161 -17.01 -12.57 3.79
CA VAL A 161 -16.71 -13.68 2.90
C VAL A 161 -16.92 -15.01 3.63
N GLY A 162 -17.97 -15.74 3.25
CA GLY A 162 -18.30 -17.04 3.80
C GLY A 162 -17.84 -18.19 2.92
N ASN A 163 -17.61 -19.36 3.53
CA ASN A 163 -17.44 -20.64 2.84
C ASN A 163 -18.80 -21.30 2.61
N GLY A 164 -19.56 -20.83 1.62
CA GLY A 164 -20.79 -21.50 1.19
C GLY A 164 -20.46 -22.80 0.45
N VAL A 165 -20.88 -23.96 0.97
CA VAL A 165 -20.70 -25.30 0.36
C VAL A 165 -19.31 -25.50 -0.28
N GLY A 166 -18.25 -25.23 0.50
CA GLY A 166 -16.86 -25.44 0.06
C GLY A 166 -16.28 -24.39 -0.89
N ALA A 167 -16.96 -23.26 -1.12
CA ALA A 167 -16.49 -22.18 -1.97
C ALA A 167 -16.65 -20.80 -1.30
N LEU A 168 -15.68 -19.91 -1.52
CA LEU A 168 -15.75 -18.52 -1.06
C LEU A 168 -16.86 -17.77 -1.80
N ARG A 169 -17.70 -17.07 -1.05
CA ARG A 169 -18.78 -16.22 -1.56
C ARG A 169 -18.96 -15.00 -0.65
N LEU A 170 -19.38 -13.88 -1.23
CA LEU A 170 -19.83 -12.74 -0.43
C LEU A 170 -21.09 -13.11 0.38
N THR A 171 -21.09 -12.73 1.64
CA THR A 171 -22.30 -12.73 2.49
C THR A 171 -23.22 -11.58 2.08
N ASN A 172 -24.38 -11.45 2.74
CA ASN A 172 -25.26 -10.28 2.53
C ASN A 172 -24.54 -9.01 3.01
N GLU A 173 -23.85 -9.11 4.13
CA GLU A 173 -23.02 -8.07 4.73
C GLU A 173 -21.86 -7.71 3.80
N GLY A 174 -21.18 -8.70 3.22
CA GLY A 174 -20.11 -8.47 2.25
C GLY A 174 -20.57 -7.69 1.02
N ARG A 175 -21.78 -7.99 0.50
CA ARG A 175 -22.38 -7.19 -0.58
C ARG A 175 -22.72 -5.77 -0.12
N ALA A 176 -23.35 -5.62 1.04
CA ALA A 176 -23.73 -4.32 1.57
C ALA A 176 -22.51 -3.41 1.82
N VAL A 177 -21.42 -3.96 2.38
CA VAL A 177 -20.17 -3.21 2.59
C VAL A 177 -19.51 -2.86 1.26
N LEU A 178 -19.42 -3.81 0.31
CA LEU A 178 -18.82 -3.54 -1.00
C LEU A 178 -19.59 -2.45 -1.79
N GLU A 179 -20.91 -2.39 -1.62
CA GLU A 179 -21.78 -1.36 -2.21
C GLU A 179 -21.79 -0.03 -1.43
N GLY A 180 -21.07 0.05 -0.30
CA GLY A 180 -21.03 1.24 0.56
C GLY A 180 -22.32 1.49 1.35
N ARG A 181 -23.20 0.48 1.48
CA ARG A 181 -24.42 0.55 2.30
C ARG A 181 -24.15 0.32 3.78
N THR A 182 -23.01 -0.29 4.12
CA THR A 182 -22.58 -0.55 5.49
C THR A 182 -21.09 -0.20 5.61
N ASP A 183 -20.71 0.40 6.74
CA ASP A 183 -19.31 0.69 7.04
C ASP A 183 -18.63 -0.52 7.70
N TRP A 184 -17.49 -0.94 7.13
CA TRP A 184 -16.72 -2.09 7.61
C TRP A 184 -16.17 -1.88 9.01
N ILE A 185 -15.63 -0.69 9.31
CA ILE A 185 -15.02 -0.40 10.62
C ILE A 185 -16.09 -0.48 11.72
N ALA A 186 -17.27 0.10 11.47
CA ALA A 186 -18.39 0.00 12.40
C ALA A 186 -18.85 -1.47 12.58
N LEU A 187 -18.93 -2.22 11.49
CA LEU A 187 -19.36 -3.63 11.51
C LEU A 187 -18.35 -4.56 12.19
N SER A 188 -17.05 -4.32 12.03
CA SER A 188 -15.98 -5.12 12.64
C SER A 188 -15.75 -4.81 14.12
N GLY A 189 -16.45 -3.81 14.67
CA GLY A 189 -16.27 -3.37 16.06
C GLY A 189 -15.06 -2.45 16.27
N GLY A 190 -14.66 -1.71 15.24
CA GLY A 190 -13.55 -0.76 15.26
C GLY A 190 -12.33 -1.22 14.48
N VAL A 191 -11.22 -0.51 14.69
CA VAL A 191 -9.91 -0.74 14.07
C VAL A 191 -8.81 -0.71 15.13
N ASP A 192 -7.79 -1.54 14.99
CA ASP A 192 -6.49 -1.40 15.67
C ASP A 192 -5.39 -1.90 14.74
N ARG A 193 -4.73 -1.00 14.02
CA ARG A 193 -3.61 -1.34 13.13
C ARG A 193 -2.67 -0.18 12.88
N TRP A 194 -1.45 -0.51 12.49
CA TRP A 194 -0.43 0.46 12.10
C TRP A 194 -0.35 0.59 10.58
N LEU A 195 -0.26 1.84 10.10
CA LEU A 195 0.07 2.20 8.72
C LEU A 195 1.22 3.22 8.78
N GLY A 196 2.45 2.74 8.59
CA GLY A 196 3.64 3.55 8.84
C GLY A 196 3.70 4.01 10.30
N GLY A 197 3.88 5.32 10.51
CA GLY A 197 3.89 5.95 11.82
C GLY A 197 2.52 6.19 12.44
N VAL A 198 1.42 5.84 11.76
CA VAL A 198 0.06 6.10 12.23
C VAL A 198 -0.55 4.84 12.80
N ARG A 199 -1.02 4.91 14.05
CA ARG A 199 -1.89 3.89 14.64
C ARG A 199 -3.35 4.30 14.47
N LEU A 200 -4.08 3.57 13.64
CA LEU A 200 -5.53 3.64 13.60
C LEU A 200 -6.08 2.82 14.76
N GLN A 201 -6.83 3.45 15.67
CA GLN A 201 -7.38 2.77 16.84
C GLN A 201 -8.76 3.32 17.24
N GLY A 202 -9.63 2.45 17.73
CA GLY A 202 -10.94 2.80 18.31
C GLY A 202 -12.12 2.39 17.43
N ASP A 203 -13.32 2.84 17.81
CA ASP A 203 -14.59 2.47 17.14
C ASP A 203 -14.72 3.05 15.72
N ASP A 204 -13.86 4.01 15.37
CA ASP A 204 -13.78 4.62 14.04
C ASP A 204 -12.32 5.04 13.75
N ALA A 205 -11.97 5.13 12.48
CA ALA A 205 -10.65 5.55 12.05
C ALA A 205 -10.53 7.09 12.06
N ALA A 206 -9.50 7.60 12.75
CA ALA A 206 -9.23 9.05 12.78
C ALA A 206 -8.96 9.65 11.39
N TRP A 207 -8.48 8.82 10.46
CA TRP A 207 -8.19 9.17 9.07
C TRP A 207 -8.79 8.13 8.13
N ARG A 208 -9.44 8.62 7.07
CA ARG A 208 -10.04 7.81 6.02
C ARG A 208 -9.58 8.28 4.65
N TRP A 209 -9.54 7.37 3.69
CA TRP A 209 -9.17 7.66 2.31
C TRP A 209 -10.41 8.02 1.48
N HIS A 210 -10.39 9.18 0.82
CA HIS A 210 -11.44 9.62 -0.09
C HIS A 210 -11.03 9.29 -1.53
N GLU A 211 -11.54 8.19 -2.07
CA GLU A 211 -11.01 7.61 -3.32
C GLU A 211 -11.12 8.56 -4.51
N ASP A 212 -12.27 9.24 -4.67
CA ASP A 212 -12.48 10.11 -5.83
C ASP A 212 -11.64 11.40 -5.77
N ALA A 213 -11.24 11.81 -4.56
CA ALA A 213 -10.42 13.00 -4.33
C ALA A 213 -8.93 12.66 -4.26
N GLY A 214 -8.57 11.38 -4.15
CA GLY A 214 -7.18 10.93 -4.01
C GLY A 214 -6.47 11.53 -2.79
N ARG A 215 -7.19 11.69 -1.67
CA ARG A 215 -6.66 12.31 -0.45
C ARG A 215 -7.21 11.71 0.83
N LEU A 216 -6.50 11.93 1.93
CA LEU A 216 -6.97 11.65 3.27
C LEU A 216 -7.97 12.72 3.73
N VAL A 217 -8.93 12.28 4.54
CA VAL A 217 -9.84 13.15 5.28
C VAL A 217 -9.84 12.75 6.75
N ALA A 218 -9.81 13.76 7.61
CA ALA A 218 -9.98 13.54 9.04
C ALA A 218 -11.44 13.18 9.32
N ARG A 219 -11.66 12.38 10.38
CA ARG A 219 -12.99 11.96 10.83
C ARG A 219 -14.03 13.10 10.93
N ASN A 220 -13.62 14.29 11.31
CA ASN A 220 -14.54 15.43 11.50
C ASN A 220 -15.02 16.06 10.18
N GLU A 221 -14.39 15.70 9.05
CA GLU A 221 -14.72 16.21 7.71
C GLU A 221 -15.46 15.18 6.85
N SER A 222 -15.57 13.93 7.31
CA SER A 222 -16.16 12.80 6.58
C SER A 222 -17.60 12.44 6.99
N ALA A 223 -18.22 13.20 7.89
CA ALA A 223 -19.65 13.07 8.16
C ALA A 223 -20.46 13.55 6.94
N PRO A 224 -21.48 12.79 6.49
CA PRO A 224 -22.37 13.30 5.45
C PRO A 224 -23.05 14.57 5.95
N VAL A 225 -23.12 15.59 5.10
CA VAL A 225 -24.02 16.73 5.33
C VAL A 225 -25.41 16.15 5.48
N ALA A 226 -26.01 16.35 6.66
CA ALA A 226 -27.34 15.87 7.02
C ALA A 226 -28.43 16.41 6.09
#